data_AF-E9B0S8-F1
#
_entry.id   AF-E9B0S8-F1
#
_cell.length_a   1.000
_cell.length_b   1.000
_cell.length_c   1.000
_cell.angle_alpha   90.00
_cell.angle_beta   90.00
_cell.angle_gamma   90.00
#
_symmetry.space_group_name_H-M   'P 1'
#
loop_
_entity.id
_entity.type
_entity.pdbx_description
1 polymer ?
#
loop_
_entity_poly.entity_id
_entity_poly.type
_entity_poly.pdbx_seq_one_letter_code
_entity_poly.pdbx_strand_id
1 'polypeptide(L)'
;MASPESLQTVLPSEEKYPSVHLLLLITGSVAAVKTGLLLDQLSTERCNIRIAATKAAFHFLRRAQPSKTGIPFQSIITDEQEWSEWKAMNDAVVHIELRRWADLVVIAPLNANTLAKVATGLCDNLVSSVMRAWEVRQKPVILCPAMNTAMWMHPITAKQLNQLAEWYCEPDPRSCTSCSKIVNTSFPVGDSCASPSRTVVKESAEPNEREADDNATAAISASSSSAAVTSCAVAAATATARAPPLPVTLRESMYQVIGPETKRLACGDIGMGGMASVEEIALYIRHTMKLIRDEKRRCFQEAWERREAEAGGTQPVEHPPQETH
;
A
#
# COMPACT_ATOMS: atom_id res chain seq x y z
N MET A 1 60.10 10.30 -1.55
CA MET A 1 59.23 9.10 -1.55
C MET A 1 58.02 9.43 -0.69
N ALA A 2 56.92 9.85 -1.31
CA ALA A 2 55.66 10.09 -0.63
C ALA A 2 55.00 8.74 -0.31
N SER A 3 54.46 8.59 0.89
CA SER A 3 53.76 7.39 1.37
C SER A 3 52.46 7.13 0.59
N PRO A 4 52.02 5.87 0.48
CA PRO A 4 50.80 5.51 -0.24
C PRO A 4 49.56 5.69 0.65
N GLU A 5 49.26 6.92 1.04
CA GLU A 5 48.04 7.29 1.80
C GLU A 5 47.11 8.23 0.99
N SER A 6 47.22 8.23 -0.34
CA SER A 6 46.32 8.99 -1.20
C SER A 6 45.14 8.14 -1.68
N LEU A 7 43.92 8.61 -1.37
CA LEU A 7 42.59 8.13 -1.77
C LEU A 7 41.85 7.22 -0.78
N GLN A 8 41.77 7.62 0.49
CA GLN A 8 40.56 7.28 1.27
C GLN A 8 39.51 8.35 0.95
N THR A 9 38.56 8.00 0.08
CA THR A 9 37.36 8.79 -0.16
C THR A 9 36.64 8.96 1.18
N VAL A 10 36.64 10.19 1.71
CA VAL A 10 35.94 10.54 2.95
C VAL A 10 34.44 10.42 2.67
N LEU A 11 33.87 9.24 2.92
CA LEU A 11 32.43 9.05 2.84
C LEU A 11 31.75 10.05 3.79
N PRO A 12 30.74 10.80 3.35
CA PRO A 12 30.07 11.77 4.19
C PRO A 12 29.46 11.10 5.44
N SER A 13 29.43 11.86 6.54
CA SER A 13 28.92 11.41 7.85
C SER A 13 27.48 10.88 7.77
N GLU A 14 27.13 9.97 8.69
CA GLU A 14 25.79 9.34 8.84
C GLU A 14 24.61 10.35 8.81
N GLU A 15 24.85 11.63 9.09
CA GLU A 15 23.85 12.71 9.10
C GLU A 15 23.49 13.24 7.71
N LYS A 16 24.28 12.95 6.67
CA LYS A 16 24.06 13.43 5.30
C LYS A 16 23.24 12.46 4.44
N TYR A 17 22.84 11.31 4.98
CA TYR A 17 22.11 10.28 4.24
C TYR A 17 20.60 10.56 4.21
N PRO A 18 19.91 10.18 3.12
CA PRO A 18 18.48 10.42 2.97
C PRO A 18 17.67 9.65 4.03
N SER A 19 16.76 10.37 4.70
CA SER A 19 15.77 9.77 5.59
C SER A 19 14.84 8.83 4.83
N VAL A 20 14.29 7.83 5.53
CA VAL A 20 13.23 6.98 4.99
C VAL A 20 11.87 7.60 5.32
N HIS A 21 11.00 7.70 4.31
CA HIS A 21 9.66 8.24 4.41
C HIS A 21 8.64 7.09 4.47
N LEU A 22 7.97 6.97 5.63
CA LEU A 22 6.94 5.99 5.88
C LEU A 22 5.55 6.63 5.77
N LEU A 23 4.71 6.07 4.91
CA LEU A 23 3.30 6.42 4.84
C LEU A 23 2.46 5.35 5.55
N LEU A 24 1.84 5.73 6.66
CA LEU A 24 0.93 4.88 7.43
C LEU A 24 -0.52 5.15 7.02
N LEU A 25 -1.18 4.15 6.45
CA LEU A 25 -2.58 4.20 6.06
C LEU A 25 -3.44 3.46 7.08
N ILE A 26 -4.49 4.12 7.58
CA ILE A 26 -5.34 3.60 8.66
C ILE A 26 -6.76 3.39 8.13
N THR A 27 -7.32 2.19 8.34
CA THR A 27 -8.67 1.86 7.89
C THR A 27 -9.62 1.58 9.05
N GLY A 28 -10.92 1.46 8.74
CA GLY A 28 -11.99 1.28 9.73
C GLY A 28 -11.99 -0.11 10.36
N SER A 29 -11.18 -0.31 11.39
CA SER A 29 -11.15 -1.50 12.25
C SER A 29 -10.92 -1.08 13.69
N VAL A 30 -11.46 -1.85 14.66
CA VAL A 30 -11.27 -1.58 16.10
C VAL A 30 -9.80 -1.49 16.47
N ALA A 31 -8.93 -2.20 15.75
CA ALA A 31 -7.48 -2.16 15.95
C ALA A 31 -6.83 -0.78 15.71
N ALA A 32 -7.51 0.17 15.07
CA ALA A 32 -7.00 1.53 14.87
C ALA A 32 -6.83 2.31 16.20
N VAL A 33 -7.42 1.85 17.31
CA VAL A 33 -7.11 2.39 18.65
C VAL A 33 -5.64 2.20 19.04
N LYS A 34 -4.93 1.26 18.40
CA LYS A 34 -3.52 0.93 18.67
C LYS A 34 -2.53 1.74 17.84
N THR A 35 -2.99 2.62 16.94
CA THR A 35 -2.11 3.42 16.09
C THR A 35 -1.10 4.23 16.91
N GLY A 36 -1.53 4.83 18.04
CA GLY A 36 -0.64 5.57 18.93
C GLY A 36 0.51 4.72 19.48
N LEU A 37 0.22 3.46 19.84
CA LEU A 37 1.24 2.52 20.33
C LEU A 37 2.25 2.16 19.24
N LEU A 38 1.80 2.00 17.99
CA LEU A 38 2.68 1.70 16.86
C LEU A 38 3.65 2.86 16.59
N LEU A 39 3.16 4.07 16.68
CA LEU A 39 3.98 5.26 16.47
C LEU A 39 4.96 5.47 17.62
N ASP A 40 4.57 5.16 18.86
CA ASP A 40 5.51 5.13 19.99
C ASP A 40 6.64 4.10 19.77
N GLN A 41 6.35 2.91 19.21
CA GLN A 41 7.39 1.93 18.87
C GLN A 41 8.35 2.43 17.78
N LEU A 42 7.85 3.22 16.82
CA LEU A 42 8.65 3.77 15.72
C LEU A 42 9.33 5.11 16.06
N SER A 43 8.99 5.74 17.18
CA SER A 43 9.53 7.05 17.58
C SER A 43 11.05 7.08 17.77
N THR A 44 11.64 5.94 18.10
CA THR A 44 13.09 5.79 18.28
C THR A 44 13.85 5.70 16.96
N GLU A 45 13.14 5.53 15.85
CA GLU A 45 13.71 5.36 14.52
C GLU A 45 13.86 6.70 13.81
N ARG A 46 14.98 6.86 13.08
CA ARG A 46 15.18 7.99 12.16
C ARG A 46 14.34 7.80 10.90
N CYS A 47 13.03 8.03 11.00
CA CYS A 47 12.09 7.98 9.89
C CYS A 47 11.11 9.16 9.96
N ASN A 48 10.68 9.63 8.79
CA ASN A 48 9.62 10.61 8.70
C ASN A 48 8.31 9.87 8.44
N ILE A 49 7.29 10.12 9.26
CA ILE A 49 6.01 9.42 9.16
C ILE A 49 4.92 10.42 8.75
N ARG A 50 4.19 10.10 7.69
CA ARG A 50 2.90 10.73 7.37
C ARG A 50 1.79 9.71 7.54
N ILE A 51 0.63 10.18 7.94
CA ILE A 51 -0.52 9.34 8.25
C ILE A 51 -1.69 9.81 7.42
N ALA A 52 -2.36 8.88 6.74
CA ALA A 52 -3.67 9.14 6.12
C ALA A 52 -4.67 8.09 6.61
N ALA A 53 -5.93 8.48 6.78
CA ALA A 53 -6.93 7.61 7.37
C ALA A 53 -8.27 7.71 6.63
N THR A 54 -8.95 6.57 6.48
CA THR A 54 -10.31 6.58 5.93
C THR A 54 -11.28 7.21 6.94
N LYS A 55 -12.38 7.79 6.46
CA LYS A 55 -13.46 8.30 7.31
C LYS A 55 -13.90 7.31 8.41
N ALA A 56 -13.99 6.01 8.09
CA ALA A 56 -14.38 4.98 9.04
C ALA A 56 -13.35 4.75 10.17
N ALA A 57 -12.06 4.99 9.92
CA ALA A 57 -11.01 4.86 10.94
C ALA A 57 -11.19 5.86 12.09
N PHE A 58 -11.74 7.05 11.82
CA PHE A 58 -11.95 8.10 12.82
C PHE A 58 -12.94 7.72 13.93
N HIS A 59 -13.81 6.72 13.72
CA HIS A 59 -14.65 6.18 14.80
C HIS A 59 -13.81 5.56 15.93
N PHE A 60 -12.63 5.02 15.60
CA PHE A 60 -11.73 4.35 16.53
C PHE A 60 -10.56 5.26 16.93
N LEU A 61 -10.00 6.03 16.00
CA LEU A 61 -8.89 6.94 16.27
C LEU A 61 -9.23 7.99 17.34
N ARG A 62 -10.47 8.49 17.36
CA ARG A 62 -10.93 9.43 18.42
C ARG A 62 -10.91 8.83 19.83
N ARG A 63 -10.89 7.49 19.93
CA ARG A 63 -10.80 6.73 21.18
C ARG A 63 -9.40 6.14 21.39
N ALA A 64 -8.48 6.37 20.46
CA ALA A 64 -7.11 5.89 20.58
C ALA A 64 -6.42 6.61 21.74
N GLN A 65 -5.54 5.91 22.43
CA GLN A 65 -4.68 6.55 23.42
C GLN A 65 -3.76 7.54 22.69
N PRO A 66 -3.64 8.79 23.15
CA PRO A 66 -2.64 9.71 22.61
C PRO A 66 -1.26 9.09 22.83
N SER A 67 -0.47 8.99 21.77
CA SER A 67 0.92 8.50 21.83
C SER A 67 1.73 9.36 22.79
N LYS A 68 2.67 8.76 23.51
CA LYS A 68 3.59 9.51 24.41
C LYS A 68 4.46 10.51 23.65
N THR A 69 4.73 10.23 22.38
CA THR A 69 5.43 11.13 21.47
C THR A 69 4.58 12.25 20.87
N GLY A 70 3.27 12.25 21.12
CA GLY A 70 2.33 13.22 20.57
C GLY A 70 2.15 13.09 19.05
N ILE A 71 1.11 12.38 18.62
CA ILE A 71 0.58 12.53 17.27
C ILE A 71 -0.52 13.58 17.37
N PRO A 72 -0.31 14.80 16.88
CA PRO A 72 -1.43 15.70 16.72
C PRO A 72 -2.38 15.04 15.71
N PHE A 73 -3.57 14.59 16.15
CA PHE A 73 -4.56 14.00 15.24
C PHE A 73 -4.92 14.94 14.07
N GLN A 74 -4.67 16.24 14.23
CA GLN A 74 -4.79 17.27 13.20
C GLN A 74 -3.80 17.08 12.02
N SER A 75 -2.71 16.32 12.20
CA SER A 75 -1.76 16.00 11.14
C SER A 75 -2.12 14.72 10.38
N ILE A 76 -3.21 14.02 10.75
CA ILE A 76 -3.70 12.87 10.00
C ILE A 76 -4.48 13.37 8.79
N ILE A 77 -4.04 12.94 7.61
CA ILE A 77 -4.60 13.41 6.36
C ILE A 77 -5.92 12.69 6.08
N THR A 78 -6.95 13.47 5.74
CA THR A 78 -8.31 12.98 5.52
C THR A 78 -8.75 13.17 4.07
N ASP A 79 -9.83 12.48 3.70
CA ASP A 79 -10.47 12.63 2.40
C ASP A 79 -10.85 14.10 2.13
N GLU A 80 -11.31 14.84 3.15
CA GLU A 80 -11.67 16.25 3.00
C GLU A 80 -10.47 17.15 2.69
N GLN A 81 -9.29 16.84 3.22
CA GLN A 81 -8.08 17.62 2.94
C GLN A 81 -7.64 17.49 1.48
N GLU A 82 -7.81 16.31 0.88
CA GLU A 82 -7.55 16.06 -0.55
C GLU A 82 -8.30 17.03 -1.46
N TRP A 83 -9.58 17.28 -1.18
CA TRP A 83 -10.41 18.20 -1.97
C TRP A 83 -10.24 19.66 -1.58
N SER A 84 -9.76 19.95 -0.37
CA SER A 84 -9.53 21.32 0.08
C SER A 84 -8.24 21.94 -0.48
N GLU A 85 -7.24 21.10 -0.77
CA GLU A 85 -5.95 21.51 -1.32
C GLU A 85 -6.00 21.64 -2.85
N TRP A 86 -6.90 20.94 -3.53
CA TRP A 86 -7.10 21.02 -4.97
C TRP A 86 -8.21 22.03 -5.33
N LYS A 87 -7.85 23.20 -5.86
CA LYS A 87 -8.80 24.26 -6.24
C LYS A 87 -8.74 24.62 -7.72
N ALA A 88 -7.60 24.40 -8.36
CA ALA A 88 -7.35 24.72 -9.76
C ALA A 88 -6.47 23.66 -10.45
N MET A 89 -6.49 23.70 -11.78
CA MET A 89 -5.55 22.94 -12.61
C MET A 89 -4.11 23.36 -12.25
N ASN A 90 -3.23 22.38 -11.99
CA ASN A 90 -1.86 22.51 -11.47
C ASN A 90 -1.68 22.54 -9.94
N ASP A 91 -2.76 22.49 -9.15
CA ASP A 91 -2.61 22.29 -7.71
C ASP A 91 -2.11 20.89 -7.39
N ALA A 92 -1.37 20.77 -6.28
CA ALA A 92 -0.85 19.50 -5.81
C ALA A 92 -1.99 18.53 -5.49
N VAL A 93 -1.96 17.35 -6.11
CA VAL A 93 -2.93 16.28 -5.83
C VAL A 93 -2.40 15.44 -4.68
N VAL A 94 -3.05 15.53 -3.51
CA VAL A 94 -2.55 15.00 -2.24
C VAL A 94 -2.13 13.52 -2.33
N HIS A 95 -2.96 12.64 -2.91
CA HIS A 95 -2.62 11.22 -3.01
C HIS A 95 -1.38 10.96 -3.88
N ILE A 96 -1.16 11.78 -4.92
CA ILE A 96 0.04 11.70 -5.78
C ILE A 96 1.27 12.18 -5.02
N GLU A 97 1.16 13.27 -4.27
CA GLU A 97 2.26 13.80 -3.46
C GLU A 97 2.65 12.84 -2.33
N LEU A 98 1.67 12.22 -1.66
CA LEU A 98 1.93 11.17 -0.67
C LEU A 98 2.66 9.98 -1.29
N ARG A 99 2.22 9.55 -2.48
CA ARG A 99 2.87 8.45 -3.21
C ARG A 99 4.29 8.80 -3.65
N ARG A 100 4.55 10.04 -4.08
CA ARG A 100 5.90 10.51 -4.46
C ARG A 100 6.82 10.58 -3.25
N TRP A 101 6.30 11.14 -2.16
CA TRP A 101 7.04 11.35 -0.90
C TRP A 101 7.42 10.04 -0.21
N ALA A 102 6.52 9.05 -0.18
CA ALA A 102 6.74 7.82 0.58
C ALA A 102 7.70 6.86 -0.12
N ASP A 103 8.57 6.23 0.67
CA ASP A 103 9.41 5.10 0.25
C ASP A 103 8.76 3.75 0.58
N LEU A 104 7.96 3.72 1.64
CA LEU A 104 7.28 2.52 2.16
C LEU A 104 5.85 2.91 2.54
N VAL A 105 4.88 2.08 2.15
CA VAL A 105 3.49 2.20 2.62
C VAL A 105 3.12 1.04 3.52
N VAL A 106 2.49 1.35 4.65
CA VAL A 106 1.98 0.36 5.60
C VAL A 106 0.49 0.60 5.80
N ILE A 107 -0.33 -0.43 5.64
CA ILE A 107 -1.76 -0.37 5.98
C ILE A 107 -2.00 -1.12 7.29
N ALA A 108 -2.14 -0.37 8.39
CA ALA A 108 -2.30 -0.94 9.73
C ALA A 108 -3.26 -0.09 10.58
N PRO A 109 -4.49 -0.58 10.85
CA PRO A 109 -5.09 -1.81 10.35
C PRO A 109 -5.55 -1.73 8.89
N LEU A 110 -5.61 -2.88 8.22
CA LEU A 110 -6.32 -3.12 6.96
C LEU A 110 -7.64 -3.88 7.21
N ASN A 111 -8.78 -3.23 7.00
CA ASN A 111 -10.10 -3.88 7.06
C ASN A 111 -10.45 -4.57 5.73
N ALA A 112 -11.44 -5.47 5.75
CA ALA A 112 -11.82 -6.23 4.56
C ALA A 112 -12.35 -5.34 3.41
N ASN A 113 -12.99 -4.22 3.72
CA ASN A 113 -13.51 -3.30 2.71
C ASN A 113 -12.38 -2.65 1.90
N THR A 114 -11.36 -2.11 2.57
CA THR A 114 -10.21 -1.53 1.88
C THR A 114 -9.39 -2.63 1.19
N LEU A 115 -9.26 -3.82 1.77
CA LEU A 115 -8.63 -4.97 1.09
C LEU A 115 -9.34 -5.27 -0.24
N ALA A 116 -10.67 -5.35 -0.23
CA ALA A 116 -11.46 -5.57 -1.43
C ALA A 116 -11.24 -4.46 -2.46
N LYS A 117 -11.33 -3.19 -2.03
CA LYS A 117 -11.11 -2.04 -2.93
C LYS A 117 -9.73 -2.05 -3.59
N VAL A 118 -8.68 -2.28 -2.80
CA VAL A 118 -7.30 -2.31 -3.31
C VAL A 118 -7.10 -3.48 -4.27
N ALA A 119 -7.63 -4.67 -3.96
CA ALA A 119 -7.52 -5.84 -4.84
C ALA A 119 -8.30 -5.70 -6.16
N THR A 120 -9.45 -5.01 -6.16
CA THR A 120 -10.27 -4.83 -7.36
C THR A 120 -10.01 -3.51 -8.10
N GLY A 121 -9.18 -2.63 -7.55
CA GLY A 121 -8.83 -1.34 -8.15
C GLY A 121 -9.83 -0.20 -7.94
N LEU A 122 -10.71 -0.30 -6.93
CA LEU A 122 -11.59 0.81 -6.54
C LEU A 122 -10.80 1.86 -5.74
N CYS A 123 -10.97 3.13 -6.08
CA CYS A 123 -10.26 4.27 -5.49
C CYS A 123 -11.19 5.46 -5.24
N ASP A 124 -12.06 5.35 -4.24
CA ASP A 124 -13.13 6.32 -3.93
C ASP A 124 -12.86 7.14 -2.65
N ASN A 125 -11.68 7.00 -2.07
CA ASN A 125 -11.20 7.73 -0.90
C ASN A 125 -9.67 7.84 -0.95
N LEU A 126 -9.08 8.77 -0.19
CA LEU A 126 -7.65 9.10 -0.19
C LEU A 126 -6.76 7.87 -0.04
N VAL A 127 -7.06 7.00 0.93
CA VAL A 127 -6.28 5.78 1.19
C VAL A 127 -6.29 4.86 -0.03
N SER A 128 -7.47 4.62 -0.62
CA SER A 128 -7.58 3.78 -1.81
C SER A 128 -6.98 4.42 -3.08
N SER A 129 -7.04 5.75 -3.20
CA SER A 129 -6.42 6.51 -4.29
C SER A 129 -4.90 6.47 -4.24
N VAL A 130 -4.31 6.62 -3.04
CA VAL A 130 -2.86 6.42 -2.83
C VAL A 130 -2.45 5.01 -3.27
N MET A 131 -3.19 3.98 -2.84
CA MET A 131 -2.87 2.60 -3.19
C MET A 131 -3.04 2.31 -4.68
N ARG A 132 -4.02 2.93 -5.34
CA ARG A 132 -4.20 2.80 -6.79
C ARG A 132 -3.07 3.47 -7.58
N ALA A 133 -2.52 4.56 -7.07
CA ALA A 133 -1.39 5.28 -7.66
C ALA A 133 -0.01 4.69 -7.26
N TRP A 134 0.02 3.72 -6.35
CA TRP A 134 1.24 3.15 -5.78
C TRP A 134 2.11 2.46 -6.85
N GLU A 135 3.42 2.62 -6.74
CA GLU A 135 4.38 2.04 -7.69
C GLU A 135 4.67 0.59 -7.34
N VAL A 136 3.76 -0.29 -7.78
CA VAL A 136 3.88 -1.75 -7.63
C VAL A 136 5.23 -2.22 -8.19
N ARG A 137 5.92 -3.11 -7.45
CA ARG A 137 7.29 -3.61 -7.71
C ARG A 137 8.44 -2.61 -7.57
N GLN A 138 8.16 -1.33 -7.36
CA GLN A 138 9.21 -0.33 -7.13
C GLN A 138 9.28 0.10 -5.66
N LYS A 139 8.13 0.16 -4.98
CA LYS A 139 8.04 0.56 -3.58
C LYS A 139 7.36 -0.51 -2.72
N PRO A 140 7.95 -0.87 -1.56
CA PRO A 140 7.41 -1.90 -0.69
C PRO A 140 6.06 -1.52 -0.07
N VAL A 141 5.22 -2.54 0.13
CA VAL A 141 3.96 -2.46 0.88
C VAL A 141 3.91 -3.50 1.98
N ILE A 142 3.43 -3.09 3.16
CA ILE A 142 3.13 -3.98 4.28
C ILE A 142 1.64 -3.87 4.60
N LEU A 143 0.94 -5.01 4.55
CA LEU A 143 -0.48 -5.11 4.86
C LEU A 143 -0.65 -5.79 6.23
N CYS A 144 -1.45 -5.18 7.11
CA CYS A 144 -1.77 -5.73 8.44
C CYS A 144 -3.29 -5.94 8.58
N PRO A 145 -3.84 -7.05 8.07
CA PRO A 145 -5.27 -7.34 8.13
C PRO A 145 -5.82 -7.36 9.57
N ALA A 146 -7.00 -6.77 9.77
CA ALA A 146 -7.68 -6.74 11.06
C ALA A 146 -9.20 -6.72 10.89
N MET A 147 -9.85 -7.87 11.10
CA MET A 147 -11.28 -8.07 10.86
C MET A 147 -11.83 -9.21 11.74
N ASN A 148 -13.15 -9.39 11.80
CA ASN A 148 -13.73 -10.52 12.51
C ASN A 148 -13.30 -11.87 11.89
N THR A 149 -13.24 -12.95 12.68
CA THR A 149 -12.88 -14.29 12.21
C THR A 149 -13.69 -14.77 11.01
N ALA A 150 -15.00 -14.54 10.99
CA ALA A 150 -15.83 -14.92 9.85
C ALA A 150 -15.43 -14.19 8.57
N MET A 151 -14.99 -12.92 8.69
CA MET A 151 -14.48 -12.14 7.56
C MET A 151 -13.11 -12.63 7.11
N TRP A 152 -12.24 -12.98 8.06
CA TRP A 152 -10.91 -13.52 7.74
C TRP A 152 -11.00 -14.88 7.02
N MET A 153 -11.85 -15.77 7.52
CA MET A 153 -12.10 -17.10 6.94
C MET A 153 -12.92 -17.05 5.65
N HIS A 154 -13.46 -15.90 5.28
CA HIS A 154 -14.21 -15.76 4.04
C HIS A 154 -13.30 -16.03 2.83
N PRO A 155 -13.72 -16.85 1.85
CA PRO A 155 -12.85 -17.28 0.75
C PRO A 155 -12.33 -16.11 -0.10
N ILE A 156 -13.05 -14.98 -0.14
CA ILE A 156 -12.61 -13.78 -0.87
C ILE A 156 -11.35 -13.16 -0.27
N THR A 157 -11.15 -13.27 1.05
CA THR A 157 -10.04 -12.63 1.76
C THR A 157 -8.71 -13.22 1.31
N ALA A 158 -8.62 -14.56 1.30
CA ALA A 158 -7.44 -15.26 0.78
C ALA A 158 -7.22 -14.99 -0.71
N LYS A 159 -8.29 -14.99 -1.53
CA LYS A 159 -8.20 -14.67 -2.96
C LYS A 159 -7.64 -13.27 -3.22
N GLN A 160 -8.13 -12.27 -2.48
CA GLN A 160 -7.68 -10.87 -2.62
C GLN A 160 -6.23 -10.69 -2.18
N LEU A 161 -5.82 -11.31 -1.07
CA LEU A 161 -4.42 -11.27 -0.63
C LEU A 161 -3.49 -11.93 -1.66
N ASN A 162 -3.87 -13.10 -2.18
CA ASN A 162 -3.08 -13.79 -3.20
C ASN A 162 -2.99 -12.98 -4.51
N GLN A 163 -4.10 -12.39 -4.95
CA GLN A 163 -4.11 -11.52 -6.13
C GLN A 163 -3.16 -10.33 -5.96
N LEU A 164 -3.14 -9.70 -4.79
CA LEU A 164 -2.20 -8.63 -4.49
C LEU A 164 -0.75 -9.15 -4.51
N ALA A 165 -0.48 -10.33 -3.93
CA ALA A 165 0.85 -10.94 -3.95
C ALA A 165 1.35 -11.19 -5.38
N GLU A 166 0.49 -11.69 -6.27
CA GLU A 166 0.80 -11.94 -7.69
C GLU A 166 1.26 -10.68 -8.43
N TRP A 167 0.73 -9.50 -8.07
CA TRP A 167 1.16 -8.23 -8.67
C TRP A 167 2.62 -7.91 -8.38
N TYR A 168 3.19 -8.44 -7.30
CA TYR A 168 4.59 -8.23 -6.92
C TYR A 168 5.52 -9.36 -7.35
N CYS A 169 5.00 -10.44 -7.94
CA CYS A 169 5.82 -11.45 -8.61
C CYS A 169 6.38 -10.88 -9.92
N GLU A 170 7.65 -11.18 -10.23
CA GLU A 170 8.19 -10.89 -11.56
C GLU A 170 7.41 -11.67 -12.62
N PRO A 171 7.13 -11.09 -13.79
CA PRO A 171 6.55 -11.85 -14.89
C PRO A 171 7.60 -12.86 -15.34
N ASP A 172 7.27 -14.16 -15.30
CA ASP A 172 8.15 -15.19 -15.85
C ASP A 172 8.28 -14.94 -17.36
N PRO A 173 9.49 -14.69 -17.90
CA PRO A 173 9.69 -14.54 -19.34
C PRO A 173 9.29 -15.81 -20.13
N ARG A 174 9.02 -16.94 -19.48
CA ARG A 174 8.55 -18.20 -20.08
C ARG A 174 7.03 -18.42 -20.00
N SER A 175 6.25 -17.51 -19.41
CA SER A 175 4.78 -17.65 -19.41
C SER A 175 4.21 -17.32 -20.80
N CYS A 176 4.07 -18.37 -21.61
CA CYS A 176 3.45 -18.49 -22.92
C CYS A 176 2.66 -17.26 -23.47
N THR A 177 3.11 -16.74 -24.60
CA THR A 177 2.52 -15.65 -25.39
C THR A 177 1.17 -15.99 -26.03
N SER A 178 0.57 -17.17 -25.75
CA SER A 178 -0.76 -17.52 -26.30
C SER A 178 -1.93 -16.98 -25.47
N CYS A 179 -1.68 -16.44 -24.26
CA CYS A 179 -2.72 -15.83 -23.41
C CYS A 179 -2.67 -14.30 -23.36
N SER A 180 -1.79 -13.65 -24.12
CA SER A 180 -1.62 -12.18 -24.11
C SER A 180 -2.46 -11.46 -25.17
N LYS A 181 -3.75 -11.80 -25.33
CA LYS A 181 -4.65 -11.10 -26.27
C LYS A 181 -5.46 -9.95 -25.68
N ILE A 182 -5.25 -9.54 -24.42
CA ILE A 182 -6.07 -8.47 -23.82
C ILE A 182 -5.30 -7.25 -23.28
N VAL A 183 -3.97 -7.27 -23.16
CA VAL A 183 -3.24 -6.06 -22.71
C VAL A 183 -2.00 -5.81 -23.55
N ASN A 184 -2.23 -5.37 -24.78
CA ASN A 184 -1.23 -4.58 -25.51
C ASN A 184 -1.97 -3.61 -26.44
N THR A 185 -2.55 -2.57 -25.85
CA THR A 185 -2.66 -1.29 -26.54
C THR A 185 -1.68 -0.34 -25.88
N SER A 186 -0.48 -0.34 -26.44
CA SER A 186 0.42 0.80 -26.52
C SER A 186 -0.35 2.11 -26.55
N PHE A 187 -0.11 2.99 -25.57
CA PHE A 187 -0.47 4.40 -25.64
C PHE A 187 0.30 5.05 -26.81
N PRO A 188 -0.38 5.67 -27.79
CA PRO A 188 0.28 6.62 -28.68
C PRO A 188 0.15 8.03 -28.11
N VAL A 189 1.28 8.72 -28.06
CA VAL A 189 1.39 10.18 -27.93
C VAL A 189 0.75 10.82 -29.19
N GLY A 190 0.04 11.92 -29.00
CA GLY A 190 -0.96 12.45 -29.94
C GLY A 190 -0.47 12.98 -31.30
N ASP A 191 -1.38 13.02 -32.27
CA ASP A 191 -1.84 14.26 -32.94
C ASP A 191 -2.97 13.98 -33.96
N SER A 192 -3.92 14.93 -34.02
CA SER A 192 -4.83 15.29 -35.13
C SER A 192 -6.00 14.39 -35.58
N CYS A 193 -7.20 14.95 -35.38
CA CYS A 193 -8.36 15.09 -36.28
C CYS A 193 -8.73 13.98 -37.30
N ALA A 194 -9.93 13.39 -37.14
CA ALA A 194 -11.10 13.61 -38.00
C ALA A 194 -12.19 12.55 -37.75
N SER A 195 -13.43 13.00 -37.49
CA SER A 195 -14.68 12.23 -37.63
C SER A 195 -15.17 12.32 -39.08
N PRO A 196 -15.98 11.37 -39.62
CA PRO A 196 -17.40 11.15 -39.29
C PRO A 196 -17.77 9.63 -39.35
N SER A 197 -18.98 9.09 -39.18
CA SER A 197 -20.36 9.60 -39.27
C SER A 197 -21.31 8.59 -38.60
N ARG A 198 -22.25 9.14 -37.82
CA ARG A 198 -23.64 8.75 -37.56
C ARG A 198 -24.26 7.58 -38.35
N THR A 199 -24.92 6.66 -37.65
CA THR A 199 -26.24 6.13 -38.09
C THR A 199 -27.15 5.91 -36.88
N VAL A 200 -28.37 6.40 -37.05
CA VAL A 200 -29.46 6.52 -36.08
C VAL A 200 -30.42 5.34 -36.28
N VAL A 201 -30.93 4.76 -35.18
CA VAL A 201 -32.30 4.19 -35.15
C VAL A 201 -32.97 4.58 -33.83
N LYS A 202 -34.12 5.25 -33.97
CA LYS A 202 -35.13 5.69 -32.98
C LYS A 202 -35.91 4.48 -32.42
N GLU A 203 -36.14 4.35 -31.11
CA GLU A 203 -37.11 5.03 -30.22
C GLU A 203 -38.51 4.40 -30.23
N SER A 204 -39.02 4.02 -29.04
CA SER A 204 -40.39 4.36 -28.59
C SER A 204 -40.56 4.03 -27.10
N ALA A 205 -41.20 4.95 -26.39
CA ALA A 205 -41.46 4.95 -24.96
C ALA A 205 -42.98 4.86 -24.67
N GLU A 206 -43.30 4.15 -23.57
CA GLU A 206 -44.29 4.49 -22.51
C GLU A 206 -45.82 4.43 -22.76
N PRO A 207 -46.70 4.55 -21.72
CA PRO A 207 -46.68 4.07 -20.31
C PRO A 207 -48.06 3.52 -19.83
N ASN A 208 -48.19 2.98 -18.59
CA ASN A 208 -49.28 3.29 -17.60
C ASN A 208 -49.17 2.42 -16.31
N GLU A 209 -49.08 3.05 -15.13
CA GLU A 209 -50.11 3.14 -14.04
C GLU A 209 -50.28 1.89 -13.14
N ARG A 210 -49.82 1.98 -11.88
CA ARG A 210 -50.57 2.21 -10.62
C ARG A 210 -51.51 1.05 -10.21
N GLU A 211 -51.22 0.41 -9.07
CA GLU A 211 -52.09 0.39 -7.88
C GLU A 211 -51.45 -0.37 -6.71
N ALA A 212 -51.79 0.08 -5.50
CA ALA A 212 -51.45 -0.49 -4.21
C ALA A 212 -52.60 -1.37 -3.69
N ASP A 213 -52.30 -2.34 -2.82
CA ASP A 213 -52.93 -2.52 -1.49
C ASP A 213 -52.76 -3.95 -0.95
N ASP A 214 -52.36 -3.99 0.32
CA ASP A 214 -52.90 -4.79 1.43
C ASP A 214 -52.88 -6.34 1.48
N ASN A 215 -52.06 -6.79 2.44
CA ASN A 215 -52.48 -7.48 3.67
C ASN A 215 -52.42 -9.04 3.77
N ALA A 216 -52.08 -9.44 5.01
CA ALA A 216 -52.42 -10.66 5.75
C ALA A 216 -51.71 -12.00 5.47
N THR A 217 -50.79 -12.30 6.40
CA THR A 217 -50.74 -13.50 7.27
C THR A 217 -51.52 -14.75 6.85
N ALA A 218 -50.80 -15.86 6.62
CA ALA A 218 -51.25 -17.20 7.02
C ALA A 218 -50.05 -18.14 7.20
N ALA A 219 -50.01 -18.78 8.37
CA ALA A 219 -49.08 -19.83 8.73
C ALA A 219 -49.48 -21.17 8.10
N ILE A 220 -48.53 -21.96 7.60
CA ILE A 220 -48.71 -23.41 7.49
C ILE A 220 -47.38 -24.17 7.59
N SER A 221 -47.33 -25.00 8.64
CA SER A 221 -46.66 -26.27 8.89
C SER A 221 -45.57 -26.82 7.95
N ALA A 222 -44.53 -27.30 8.65
CA ALA A 222 -43.46 -28.19 8.25
C ALA A 222 -43.84 -29.38 7.34
N SER A 223 -42.91 -29.77 6.47
CA SER A 223 -42.60 -31.18 6.24
C SER A 223 -41.15 -31.37 5.78
N SER A 224 -40.57 -32.42 6.34
CA SER A 224 -39.22 -32.94 6.19
C SER A 224 -38.98 -33.60 4.84
N SER A 225 -37.80 -33.40 4.25
CA SER A 225 -37.16 -34.47 3.46
C SER A 225 -35.64 -34.36 3.54
N SER A 226 -35.05 -35.50 3.86
CA SER A 226 -33.63 -35.74 4.06
C SER A 226 -32.87 -35.78 2.74
N ALA A 227 -31.76 -35.06 2.64
CA ALA A 227 -30.71 -35.34 1.67
C ALA A 227 -29.37 -35.39 2.41
N ALA A 228 -28.66 -36.50 2.21
CA ALA A 228 -27.46 -36.90 2.92
C ALA A 228 -26.33 -35.86 2.81
N VAL A 229 -25.81 -35.45 3.96
CA VAL A 229 -24.61 -34.60 4.05
C VAL A 229 -23.41 -35.53 4.15
N THR A 230 -22.65 -35.65 3.07
CA THR A 230 -21.32 -36.28 3.09
C THR A 230 -20.39 -35.40 3.92
N SER A 231 -20.10 -35.83 5.15
CA SER A 231 -19.18 -35.15 6.05
C SER A 231 -17.74 -35.32 5.55
N CYS A 232 -17.17 -34.27 4.95
CA CYS A 232 -15.73 -34.18 4.76
C CYS A 232 -15.13 -33.58 6.05
N ALA A 233 -14.53 -34.44 6.87
CA ALA A 233 -13.85 -34.03 8.09
C ALA A 233 -12.63 -33.16 7.73
N VAL A 234 -12.73 -31.85 7.97
CA VAL A 234 -11.58 -30.96 7.88
C VAL A 234 -10.85 -31.03 9.22
N ALA A 235 -9.73 -31.75 9.24
CA ALA A 235 -8.85 -31.82 10.39
C ALA A 235 -8.39 -30.41 10.77
N ALA A 236 -8.80 -29.94 11.95
CA ALA A 236 -8.31 -28.71 12.54
C ALA A 236 -6.84 -28.91 12.94
N ALA A 237 -5.93 -28.45 12.08
CA ALA A 237 -4.51 -28.37 12.41
C ALA A 237 -4.28 -27.15 13.31
N THR A 238 -4.17 -27.39 14.61
CA THR A 238 -3.65 -26.44 15.60
C THR A 238 -2.16 -26.23 15.33
N ALA A 239 -1.84 -25.31 14.42
CA ALA A 239 -0.47 -24.86 14.19
C ALA A 239 -0.23 -23.58 15.00
N THR A 240 0.58 -23.69 16.06
CA THR A 240 1.34 -22.54 16.59
C THR A 240 2.35 -22.12 15.52
N ALA A 241 1.89 -21.37 14.52
CA ALA A 241 2.70 -20.92 13.41
C ALA A 241 3.71 -19.88 13.92
N ARG A 242 4.97 -20.28 13.99
CA ARG A 242 6.11 -19.37 14.15
C ARG A 242 6.05 -18.33 13.04
N ALA A 243 6.16 -17.04 13.39
CA ALA A 243 6.14 -15.95 12.43
C ALA A 243 7.12 -16.24 11.28
N PRO A 244 6.74 -16.00 10.01
CA PRO A 244 7.62 -16.24 8.87
C PRO A 244 8.92 -15.45 9.04
N PRO A 245 10.07 -15.99 8.56
CA PRO A 245 11.34 -15.30 8.65
C PRO A 245 11.26 -13.94 7.93
N LEU A 246 11.90 -12.93 8.51
CA LEU A 246 11.97 -11.59 7.90
C LEU A 246 12.65 -11.68 6.52
N PRO A 247 12.21 -10.89 5.52
CA PRO A 247 12.81 -10.87 4.18
C PRO A 247 14.30 -10.55 4.24
N VAL A 248 15.16 -11.20 3.45
CA VAL A 248 16.60 -10.91 3.50
C VAL A 248 16.95 -9.73 2.59
N THR A 249 16.25 -9.61 1.47
CA THR A 249 16.52 -8.58 0.46
C THR A 249 15.38 -7.57 0.34
N LEU A 250 15.69 -6.36 -0.18
CA LEU A 250 14.66 -5.35 -0.46
C LEU A 250 13.61 -5.89 -1.43
N ARG A 251 14.02 -6.71 -2.41
CA ARG A 251 13.12 -7.34 -3.37
C ARG A 251 12.10 -8.27 -2.71
N GLU A 252 12.52 -9.10 -1.77
CA GLU A 252 11.64 -9.97 -0.99
C GLU A 252 10.70 -9.17 -0.08
N SER A 253 11.10 -7.95 0.32
CA SER A 253 10.30 -7.06 1.17
C SER A 253 9.25 -6.23 0.41
N MET A 254 9.14 -6.38 -0.92
CA MET A 254 8.25 -5.55 -1.75
C MET A 254 6.76 -5.75 -1.45
N TYR A 255 6.36 -6.94 -1.04
CA TYR A 255 4.99 -7.24 -0.62
C TYR A 255 5.01 -8.13 0.61
N GLN A 256 4.45 -7.64 1.71
CA GLN A 256 4.45 -8.34 2.98
C GLN A 256 3.05 -8.29 3.59
N VAL A 257 2.59 -9.43 4.11
CA VAL A 257 1.34 -9.53 4.87
C VAL A 257 1.69 -10.00 6.26
N ILE A 258 1.46 -9.15 7.25
CA ILE A 258 1.58 -9.52 8.66
C ILE A 258 0.19 -10.02 9.08
N GLY A 259 0.06 -11.35 9.11
CA GLY A 259 -1.22 -12.03 9.31
C GLY A 259 -1.87 -11.70 10.66
N PRO A 260 -3.19 -11.88 10.78
CA PRO A 260 -3.87 -11.63 12.03
C PRO A 260 -3.57 -12.71 13.08
N GLU A 261 -3.66 -12.31 14.34
CA GLU A 261 -3.52 -13.16 15.52
C GLU A 261 -4.89 -13.66 16.01
N THR A 262 -4.84 -14.78 16.74
CA THR A 262 -5.99 -15.28 17.49
C THR A 262 -6.08 -14.55 18.84
N LYS A 263 -7.18 -13.82 19.07
CA LYS A 263 -7.43 -13.14 20.34
C LYS A 263 -8.91 -12.91 20.58
N ARG A 264 -9.27 -12.37 21.75
CA ARG A 264 -10.62 -11.88 22.00
C ARG A 264 -10.93 -10.68 21.11
N LEU A 265 -11.92 -10.84 20.24
CA LEU A 265 -12.36 -9.85 19.27
C LEU A 265 -13.43 -8.92 19.87
N ALA A 266 -13.76 -7.86 19.14
CA ALA A 266 -14.74 -6.86 19.59
C ALA A 266 -16.16 -7.41 19.80
N CYS A 267 -16.52 -8.52 19.15
CA CYS A 267 -17.78 -9.23 19.37
C CYS A 267 -17.79 -10.05 20.68
N GLY A 268 -16.65 -10.19 21.36
CA GLY A 268 -16.50 -11.01 22.57
C GLY A 268 -15.93 -12.41 22.30
N ASP A 269 -16.02 -12.89 21.06
CA ASP A 269 -15.51 -14.21 20.67
C ASP A 269 -13.98 -14.25 20.63
N ILE A 270 -13.41 -15.44 20.80
CA ILE A 270 -11.99 -15.70 20.59
C ILE A 270 -11.83 -16.31 19.19
N GLY A 271 -11.01 -15.70 18.36
CA GLY A 271 -10.72 -16.24 17.03
C GLY A 271 -9.66 -15.45 16.26
N MET A 272 -9.28 -15.98 15.10
CA MET A 272 -8.27 -15.42 14.22
C MET A 272 -8.82 -14.23 13.45
N GLY A 273 -8.21 -13.06 13.59
CA GLY A 273 -8.71 -11.84 12.92
C GLY A 273 -8.29 -10.56 13.62
N GLY A 274 -7.77 -10.68 14.84
CA GLY A 274 -7.12 -9.58 15.51
C GLY A 274 -5.88 -9.13 14.73
N MET A 275 -5.71 -7.81 14.52
CA MET A 275 -4.45 -7.27 13.98
C MET A 275 -3.25 -7.84 14.75
N ALA A 276 -2.15 -8.14 14.06
CA ALA A 276 -0.88 -8.51 14.67
C ALA A 276 -0.46 -7.55 15.79
N SER A 277 0.40 -8.03 16.68
CA SER A 277 0.98 -7.23 17.75
C SER A 277 1.71 -6.01 17.17
N VAL A 278 1.71 -4.93 17.94
CA VAL A 278 2.30 -3.67 17.49
C VAL A 278 3.82 -3.82 17.34
N GLU A 279 4.41 -4.65 18.20
CA GLU A 279 5.81 -5.01 18.26
C GLU A 279 6.24 -5.77 17.01
N GLU A 280 5.43 -6.73 16.55
CA GLU A 280 5.68 -7.46 15.31
C GLU A 280 5.57 -6.53 14.09
N ILE A 281 4.53 -5.70 14.02
CA ILE A 281 4.38 -4.73 12.93
C ILE A 281 5.59 -3.78 12.89
N ALA A 282 5.99 -3.23 14.04
CA ALA A 282 7.15 -2.36 14.14
C ALA A 282 8.46 -3.07 13.76
N LEU A 283 8.61 -4.37 14.06
CA LEU A 283 9.77 -5.16 13.64
C LEU A 283 9.89 -5.23 12.11
N TYR A 284 8.80 -5.59 11.42
CA TYR A 284 8.77 -5.66 9.96
C TYR A 284 9.01 -4.30 9.30
N ILE A 285 8.43 -3.23 9.85
CA ILE A 285 8.65 -1.86 9.38
C ILE A 285 10.12 -1.47 9.52
N ARG A 286 10.72 -1.65 10.71
CA ARG A 286 12.14 -1.34 10.97
C ARG A 286 13.06 -2.10 10.04
N HIS A 287 12.80 -3.39 9.87
CA HIS A 287 13.60 -4.23 8.99
C HIS A 287 13.53 -3.77 7.53
N THR A 288 12.32 -3.48 7.04
CA THR A 288 12.14 -2.98 5.66
C THR A 288 12.77 -1.60 5.48
N MET A 289 12.61 -0.68 6.45
CA MET A 289 13.25 0.64 6.42
C MET A 289 14.78 0.53 6.40
N LYS A 290 15.37 -0.44 7.11
CA LYS A 290 16.80 -0.70 7.05
C LYS A 290 17.22 -1.09 5.64
N LEU A 291 16.53 -2.04 5.01
CA LEU A 291 16.81 -2.46 3.63
C LEU A 291 16.70 -1.29 2.63
N ILE A 292 15.69 -0.43 2.77
CA ILE A 292 15.54 0.77 1.95
C ILE A 292 16.71 1.74 2.18
N ARG A 293 17.11 1.94 3.44
CA ARG A 293 18.22 2.84 3.79
C ARG A 293 19.54 2.35 3.21
N ASP A 294 19.79 1.06 3.27
CA ASP A 294 20.99 0.42 2.72
C ASP A 294 21.01 0.58 1.19
N GLU A 295 19.88 0.38 0.51
CA GLU A 295 19.77 0.58 -0.94
C GLU A 295 19.93 2.05 -1.35
N LYS A 296 19.29 2.98 -0.63
CA LYS A 296 19.48 4.42 -0.86
C LYS A 296 20.94 4.85 -0.66
N ARG A 297 21.61 4.29 0.36
CA ARG A 297 23.03 4.54 0.62
C ARG A 297 23.89 4.07 -0.57
N ARG A 298 23.64 2.85 -1.07
CA ARG A 298 24.34 2.31 -2.24
C ARG A 298 24.15 3.20 -3.47
N CYS A 299 22.90 3.54 -3.81
CA CYS A 299 22.60 4.42 -4.94
C CYS A 299 23.23 5.81 -4.81
N PHE A 300 23.26 6.36 -3.59
CA PHE A 300 23.90 7.65 -3.31
C PHE A 300 25.42 7.60 -3.51
N GLN A 301 26.08 6.54 -3.02
CA GLN A 301 27.52 6.32 -3.20
C GLN A 301 27.88 6.20 -4.67
N GLU A 302 27.15 5.37 -5.43
CA GLU A 302 27.37 5.21 -6.87
C GLU A 302 27.17 6.52 -7.65
N ALA A 303 26.15 7.31 -7.29
CA ALA A 303 25.92 8.61 -7.92
C ALA A 303 27.02 9.63 -7.57
N TRP A 304 27.55 9.58 -6.35
CA TRP A 304 28.64 10.45 -5.91
C TRP A 304 29.95 10.10 -6.65
N GLU A 305 30.29 8.82 -6.73
CA GLU A 305 31.47 8.34 -7.46
C GLU A 305 31.42 8.70 -8.94
N ARG A 306 30.26 8.58 -9.59
CA ARG A 306 30.08 9.02 -10.99
C ARG A 306 30.34 10.51 -11.17
N ARG A 307 29.85 11.36 -10.27
CA ARG A 307 30.07 12.81 -10.33
C ARG A 307 31.53 13.19 -10.15
N GLU A 308 32.23 12.51 -9.24
CA GLU A 308 33.68 12.71 -9.04
C GLU A 308 34.47 12.25 -10.28
N ALA A 309 34.10 11.12 -10.88
CA ALA A 309 34.73 10.64 -12.12
C ALA A 309 34.50 11.60 -13.31
N GLU A 310 33.30 12.17 -13.44
CA GLU A 310 32.97 13.19 -14.44
C GLU A 310 33.75 14.50 -14.20
N ALA A 311 33.89 14.93 -12.94
CA ALA A 311 34.65 16.11 -12.57
C ALA A 311 36.17 15.95 -12.82
N GLY A 312 36.71 14.75 -12.60
CA GLY A 312 38.13 14.42 -12.84
C GLY A 312 38.50 14.27 -14.32
N GLY A 313 37.53 14.20 -15.24
CA GLY A 313 37.74 14.02 -16.68
C GLY A 313 37.92 15.31 -17.49
N THR A 314 37.78 16.50 -16.89
CA THR A 314 37.93 17.77 -17.59
C THR A 314 39.39 18.25 -17.51
N GLN A 315 40.24 17.86 -18.47
CA GLN A 315 41.57 18.46 -18.57
C GLN A 315 41.46 19.94 -18.98
N PRO A 316 42.32 20.83 -18.46
CA PRO A 316 42.37 22.21 -18.93
C PRO A 316 42.79 22.22 -20.40
N VAL A 317 41.98 22.82 -21.27
CA VAL A 317 42.41 23.12 -22.64
C VAL A 317 43.54 24.15 -22.52
N GLU A 318 44.78 23.72 -22.72
CA GLU A 318 45.92 24.63 -22.86
C GLU A 318 45.67 25.50 -24.10
N HIS A 319 45.39 26.79 -23.87
CA HIS A 319 45.39 27.77 -24.94
C HIS A 319 46.84 27.97 -25.43
N PRO A 320 47.11 27.89 -26.74
CA PRO A 320 48.44 28.15 -27.26
C PRO A 320 48.85 29.61 -26.99
N PRO A 321 50.14 29.88 -26.70
CA PRO A 321 50.61 31.20 -26.35
C PRO A 321 50.37 32.17 -27.52
N GLN A 322 49.68 33.28 -27.23
CA GLN A 322 49.52 34.38 -28.17
C GLN A 322 50.89 35.03 -28.41
N GLU A 323 51.38 34.95 -29.64
CA GLU A 323 52.55 35.70 -30.10
C GLU A 323 52.24 37.21 -30.02
N THR A 324 53.03 37.91 -29.22
CA THR A 324 53.04 39.38 -29.16
C THR A 324 53.76 39.93 -30.39
N HIS A 325 53.05 40.76 -31.17
CA HIS A 325 53.61 41.64 -32.19
C HIS A 325 53.23 43.09 -31.89
#